data_AF-A0A535YYF8-F1
#
_entry.id   AF-A0A535YYF8-F1
#
_cell.length_a   1.000
_cell.length_b   1.000
_cell.length_c   1.000
_cell.angle_alpha   90.00
_cell.angle_beta   90.00
_cell.angle_gamma   90.00
#
_symmetry.space_group_name_H-M   'P 1'
#
loop_
_entity.id
_entity.type
_entity.pdbx_description
1 polymer ?
#
loop_
_entity_poly.entity_id
_entity_poly.type
_entity_poly.pdbx_seq_one_letter_code
_entity_poly.pdbx_strand_id
1 'polypeptide(L)'
;MTEALSVSDLMHKPAVVVRDDITLAAASKVLDENKVGAAAVLDAAGKLTGMVSERDLLRSVGHGIDPSSMSVAEVMTRDPFTLDVADSVAKALEIFRGHRFRHLPVLADGSVAGVLSIRHVVRVAHIEEVLPAGSAPGELAPRGLEGVAVAETSVGDVRGEEGFFHYRGYNATELARRCSFEQVWYLLVEGKLPDEGELAEFKARTIAARKLPEGIADLLRTIAALPKYTPLSALRSAVSATAAALGPQPTLDLSPEQVRADCLRMAALVPILLMRLHRHHQGRPSVEPDPQLGYAAAFLQMLNGERPADRAARALEQYLILTMDHGFNSSTFTARVITSTGSDIGSALTGAIGALAGPLHGGAPSRALAMLDAIGSPDRAEAYLRAEIQAGQRLMGFGHRVYKTDDPRSTLLREVATDLGGEQAQFAQHVERTALRVLEELKPGRRLNTNVEFYAGVVMNSVGVPRNMFTPTFACSRTVGWTAAIAEQAANNRLIRPSALYVGPAPPRPLPEGYGAVFRYGAATRLRRAA
;
A
#
# COMPACT_ATOMS: atom_id res chain seq x y z
N MET A 1 -29.27 4.37 -17.59
CA MET A 1 -28.57 5.38 -18.43
C MET A 1 -27.83 4.81 -19.65
N THR A 2 -27.43 3.53 -19.68
CA THR A 2 -26.81 2.90 -20.88
C THR A 2 -27.73 2.86 -22.12
N GLU A 3 -29.03 3.06 -21.95
CA GLU A 3 -29.99 3.18 -23.06
C GLU A 3 -29.92 4.51 -23.83
N ALA A 4 -29.24 5.55 -23.30
CA ALA A 4 -29.22 6.89 -23.90
C ALA A 4 -27.96 7.21 -24.73
N LEU A 5 -26.91 6.38 -24.68
CA LEU A 5 -25.67 6.60 -25.43
C LEU A 5 -25.61 5.73 -26.68
N SER A 6 -25.23 6.35 -27.80
CA SER A 6 -24.98 5.67 -29.07
C SER A 6 -23.51 5.27 -29.21
N VAL A 7 -23.23 4.33 -30.10
CA VAL A 7 -21.86 3.94 -30.45
C VAL A 7 -21.08 5.12 -31.02
N SER A 8 -21.75 6.04 -31.73
CA SER A 8 -21.13 7.25 -32.28
C SER A 8 -20.56 8.18 -31.21
N ASP A 9 -21.04 8.12 -29.97
CA ASP A 9 -20.54 8.94 -28.86
C ASP A 9 -19.21 8.42 -28.31
N LEU A 10 -18.88 7.15 -28.57
CA LEU A 10 -17.77 6.44 -27.93
C LEU A 10 -16.66 5.99 -28.90
N MET A 11 -16.96 5.88 -30.19
CA MET A 11 -16.01 5.38 -31.19
C MET A 11 -14.80 6.33 -31.37
N HIS A 12 -13.67 5.78 -31.81
CA HIS A 12 -12.54 6.58 -32.25
C HIS A 12 -12.91 7.32 -33.54
N LYS A 13 -12.73 8.65 -33.56
CA LYS A 13 -12.93 9.51 -34.73
C LYS A 13 -11.67 10.37 -34.97
N PRO A 14 -11.15 10.48 -36.20
CA PRO A 14 -11.59 9.75 -37.39
C PRO A 14 -11.29 8.25 -37.31
N ALA A 15 -11.94 7.45 -38.16
CA ALA A 15 -11.66 6.03 -38.26
C ALA A 15 -10.20 5.81 -38.67
N VAL A 16 -9.49 4.95 -37.95
CA VAL A 16 -8.18 4.48 -38.40
C VAL A 16 -8.41 3.33 -39.36
N VAL A 17 -8.02 3.55 -40.62
CA VAL A 17 -8.21 2.61 -41.73
C VAL A 17 -6.87 2.29 -42.38
N VAL A 18 -6.76 1.08 -42.90
CA VAL A 18 -5.62 0.62 -43.72
C VAL A 18 -6.16 -0.02 -45.00
N ARG A 19 -5.36 -0.05 -46.06
CA ARG A 19 -5.71 -0.82 -47.27
C ARG A 19 -5.36 -2.29 -47.09
N ASP A 20 -6.06 -3.16 -47.80
CA ASP A 20 -5.80 -4.60 -47.80
C ASP A 20 -4.44 -4.96 -48.44
N ASP A 21 -3.99 -4.18 -49.42
CA ASP A 21 -2.76 -4.40 -50.20
C ASP A 21 -1.45 -3.96 -49.51
N ILE A 22 -1.50 -3.29 -48.34
CA ILE A 22 -0.29 -2.89 -47.61
C ILE A 22 0.26 -4.04 -46.77
N THR A 23 1.53 -3.93 -46.38
CA THR A 23 2.19 -4.93 -45.54
C THR A 23 1.82 -4.79 -44.06
N LEU A 24 2.00 -5.87 -43.29
CA LEU A 24 1.81 -5.85 -41.84
C LEU A 24 2.70 -4.81 -41.14
N ALA A 25 3.94 -4.62 -41.60
CA ALA A 25 4.84 -3.59 -41.09
C ALA A 25 4.29 -2.17 -41.32
N ALA A 26 3.73 -1.91 -42.50
CA ALA A 26 3.10 -0.62 -42.82
C ALA A 26 1.84 -0.40 -41.96
N ALA A 27 1.01 -1.43 -41.78
CA ALA A 27 -0.15 -1.38 -40.90
C ALA A 27 0.24 -1.11 -39.43
N SER A 28 1.30 -1.76 -38.94
CA SER A 28 1.83 -1.52 -37.58
C SER A 28 2.21 -0.06 -37.36
N LYS A 29 2.80 0.60 -38.36
CA LYS A 29 3.15 2.02 -38.28
C LYS A 29 1.91 2.90 -38.18
N VAL A 30 0.86 2.60 -38.96
CA VAL A 30 -0.42 3.32 -38.88
C VAL A 30 -1.06 3.18 -37.50
N LEU A 31 -1.03 1.97 -36.92
CA LEU A 31 -1.56 1.73 -35.57
C LEU A 31 -0.82 2.53 -34.50
N ASP A 32 0.52 2.53 -34.54
CA ASP A 32 1.38 3.25 -33.59
C ASP A 32 1.23 4.78 -33.70
N GLU A 33 1.27 5.32 -34.92
CA GLU A 33 1.11 6.76 -35.19
C GLU A 33 -0.24 7.29 -34.69
N ASN A 34 -1.30 6.48 -34.80
CA ASN A 34 -2.64 6.84 -34.35
C ASN A 34 -2.93 6.40 -32.90
N LYS A 35 -1.99 5.72 -32.23
CA LYS A 35 -2.13 5.18 -30.86
C LYS A 35 -3.37 4.30 -30.69
N VAL A 36 -3.66 3.44 -31.67
CA VAL A 36 -4.81 2.51 -31.65
C VAL A 36 -4.37 1.06 -31.76
N GLY A 37 -5.10 0.16 -31.10
CA GLY A 37 -4.77 -1.28 -31.11
C GLY A 37 -5.35 -2.06 -32.30
N ALA A 38 -6.16 -1.44 -33.15
CA ALA A 38 -6.73 -2.04 -34.35
C ALA A 38 -7.19 -1.00 -35.37
N ALA A 39 -7.25 -1.41 -36.64
CA ALA A 39 -7.72 -0.61 -37.77
C ALA A 39 -8.70 -1.40 -38.65
N ALA A 40 -9.63 -0.69 -39.27
CA ALA A 40 -10.50 -1.25 -40.30
C ALA A 40 -9.74 -1.39 -41.63
N VAL A 41 -9.94 -2.49 -42.33
CA VAL A 41 -9.27 -2.79 -43.60
C VAL A 41 -10.24 -2.52 -44.74
N LEU A 42 -9.81 -1.68 -45.68
CA LEU A 42 -10.57 -1.30 -46.86
C LEU A 42 -9.93 -1.90 -48.13
N ASP A 43 -10.77 -2.26 -49.11
CA ASP A 43 -10.30 -2.57 -50.46
C ASP A 43 -9.98 -1.30 -51.27
N ALA A 44 -9.53 -1.50 -52.52
CA ALA A 44 -9.25 -0.41 -53.45
C ALA A 44 -10.46 0.46 -53.79
N ALA A 45 -11.69 -0.03 -53.59
CA ALA A 45 -12.93 0.72 -53.78
C ALA A 45 -13.39 1.45 -52.50
N GLY A 46 -12.64 1.34 -51.40
CA GLY A 46 -12.97 1.95 -50.11
C GLY A 46 -14.00 1.17 -49.29
N LYS A 47 -14.33 -0.06 -49.68
CA LYS A 47 -15.29 -0.91 -48.97
C LYS A 47 -14.59 -1.64 -47.83
N LEU A 48 -15.25 -1.74 -46.67
CA LEU A 48 -14.78 -2.54 -45.54
C LEU A 48 -14.72 -4.02 -45.92
N THR A 49 -13.53 -4.61 -45.83
CA THR A 49 -13.26 -6.03 -46.11
C THR A 49 -12.71 -6.79 -44.91
N GLY A 50 -12.17 -6.09 -43.90
CA GLY A 50 -11.62 -6.75 -42.72
C GLY A 50 -11.28 -5.84 -41.55
N MET A 51 -10.67 -6.43 -40.53
CA MET A 51 -10.06 -5.77 -39.38
C MET A 51 -8.67 -6.34 -39.14
N VAL A 52 -7.70 -5.49 -38.78
CA VAL A 52 -6.36 -5.90 -38.36
C VAL A 52 -6.02 -5.28 -37.01
N SER A 53 -5.40 -6.05 -36.13
CA SER A 53 -5.05 -5.65 -34.76
C SER A 53 -3.59 -5.96 -34.41
N GLU A 54 -3.10 -5.36 -33.33
CA GLU A 54 -1.78 -5.70 -32.75
C GLU A 54 -1.62 -7.21 -32.49
N ARG A 55 -2.72 -7.89 -32.15
CA ARG A 55 -2.71 -9.34 -31.94
C ARG A 55 -2.45 -10.11 -33.22
N ASP A 56 -2.96 -9.62 -34.35
CA ASP A 56 -2.74 -10.23 -35.66
C ASP A 56 -1.28 -10.06 -36.08
N LEU A 57 -0.68 -8.89 -35.80
CA LEU A 57 0.74 -8.63 -36.01
C LEU A 57 1.62 -9.57 -35.16
N LEU A 58 1.36 -9.63 -33.85
CA LEU A 58 2.10 -10.49 -32.93
C LEU A 58 1.97 -11.98 -33.28
N ARG A 59 0.78 -12.41 -33.70
CA ARG A 59 0.53 -13.79 -34.12
C ARG A 59 1.32 -14.13 -35.38
N SER A 60 1.40 -13.23 -36.35
CA SER A 60 2.19 -13.43 -37.58
C SER A 60 3.67 -13.62 -37.28
N VAL A 61 4.25 -12.74 -36.43
CA VAL A 61 5.65 -12.88 -36.00
C VAL A 61 5.89 -14.20 -35.26
N GLY A 62 4.97 -14.60 -34.39
CA GLY A 62 5.04 -15.88 -33.66
C GLY A 62 4.99 -17.11 -34.57
N HIS A 63 4.46 -16.99 -35.79
CA HIS A 63 4.46 -18.04 -36.81
C HIS A 63 5.66 -17.96 -37.78
N GLY A 64 6.64 -17.08 -37.52
CA GLY A 64 7.83 -16.91 -38.36
C GLY A 64 7.54 -16.18 -39.68
N ILE A 65 6.42 -15.46 -39.76
CA ILE A 65 6.03 -14.70 -40.95
C ILE A 65 6.73 -13.35 -40.93
N ASP A 66 7.38 -12.97 -42.03
CA ASP A 66 8.01 -11.66 -42.19
C ASP A 66 6.95 -10.55 -42.38
N PRO A 67 6.80 -9.61 -41.42
CA PRO A 67 5.83 -8.52 -41.52
C PRO A 67 6.11 -7.55 -42.67
N SER A 68 7.33 -7.52 -43.21
CA SER A 68 7.70 -6.64 -44.32
C SER A 68 7.24 -7.15 -45.68
N SER A 69 6.93 -8.44 -45.82
CA SER A 69 6.44 -9.02 -47.09
C SER A 69 4.97 -9.44 -47.06
N MET A 70 4.43 -9.77 -45.90
CA MET A 70 3.05 -10.25 -45.75
C MET A 70 2.03 -9.12 -45.88
N SER A 71 0.99 -9.31 -46.70
CA SER A 71 -0.11 -8.35 -46.85
C SER A 71 -1.12 -8.44 -45.69
N VAL A 72 -1.75 -7.31 -45.35
CA VAL A 72 -2.87 -7.25 -44.39
C VAL A 72 -4.02 -8.18 -44.81
N ALA A 73 -4.32 -8.28 -46.11
CA ALA A 73 -5.40 -9.12 -46.65
C ALA A 73 -5.28 -10.62 -46.29
N GLU A 74 -4.05 -11.07 -46.01
CA GLU A 74 -3.74 -12.47 -45.72
C GLU A 74 -3.94 -12.84 -44.24
N VAL A 75 -3.95 -11.84 -43.34
CA VAL A 75 -4.00 -12.06 -41.87
C VAL A 75 -5.22 -11.44 -41.23
N MET A 76 -5.83 -10.43 -41.87
CA MET A 76 -6.99 -9.72 -41.32
C MET A 76 -8.15 -10.67 -40.98
N THR A 77 -8.92 -10.28 -39.98
CA THR A 77 -10.24 -10.88 -39.75
C THR A 77 -11.17 -10.39 -40.86
N ARG A 78 -11.58 -11.30 -41.74
CA ARG A 78 -12.54 -11.01 -42.83
C ARG A 78 -13.96 -10.90 -42.30
N ASP A 79 -14.78 -10.14 -43.01
CA ASP A 79 -16.21 -9.94 -42.73
C ASP A 79 -16.49 -9.62 -41.25
N PRO A 80 -15.86 -8.55 -40.71
CA PRO A 80 -15.96 -8.24 -39.30
C PRO A 80 -17.41 -7.88 -38.94
N PHE A 81 -17.81 -8.24 -37.72
CA PHE A 81 -19.04 -7.68 -37.14
C PHE A 81 -18.96 -6.16 -37.15
N THR A 82 -20.06 -5.52 -37.53
CA THR A 82 -20.14 -4.06 -37.60
C THR A 82 -21.24 -3.55 -36.67
N LEU A 83 -21.11 -2.28 -36.29
CA LEU A 83 -22.16 -1.51 -35.62
C LEU A 83 -22.52 -0.32 -36.50
N ASP A 84 -23.76 0.12 -36.47
CA ASP A 84 -24.15 1.42 -37.01
C ASP A 84 -23.86 2.53 -35.99
N VAL A 85 -23.59 3.75 -36.44
CA VAL A 85 -23.40 4.92 -35.57
C VAL A 85 -24.57 5.14 -34.60
N ALA A 86 -25.80 4.80 -35.00
CA ALA A 86 -26.99 4.92 -34.18
C ALA A 86 -27.22 3.74 -33.21
N ASP A 87 -26.42 2.66 -33.30
CA ASP A 87 -26.57 1.50 -32.42
C ASP A 87 -26.29 1.87 -30.96
N SER A 88 -26.93 1.15 -30.03
CA SER A 88 -26.73 1.37 -28.60
C SER A 88 -25.43 0.76 -28.08
N VAL A 89 -24.89 1.36 -27.02
CA VAL A 89 -23.71 0.80 -26.31
C VAL A 89 -24.02 -0.59 -25.71
N ALA A 90 -25.27 -0.85 -25.34
CA ALA A 90 -25.70 -2.16 -24.83
C ALA A 90 -25.55 -3.26 -25.90
N LYS A 91 -25.94 -2.97 -27.15
CA LYS A 91 -25.74 -3.88 -28.29
C LYS A 91 -24.25 -4.15 -28.53
N ALA A 92 -23.40 -3.13 -28.42
CA ALA A 92 -21.95 -3.30 -28.54
C ALA A 92 -21.38 -4.21 -27.43
N LEU A 93 -21.85 -4.07 -26.18
CA LEU A 93 -21.47 -4.94 -25.05
C LEU A 93 -21.86 -6.40 -25.30
N GLU A 94 -23.06 -6.65 -25.80
CA GLU A 94 -23.51 -8.01 -26.11
C GLU A 94 -22.61 -8.68 -27.15
N ILE A 95 -22.25 -7.94 -28.22
CA ILE A 95 -21.32 -8.44 -29.23
C ILE A 95 -19.95 -8.75 -28.59
N PHE A 96 -19.39 -7.85 -27.78
CA PHE A 96 -18.11 -8.10 -27.12
C PHE A 96 -18.14 -9.26 -26.11
N ARG A 97 -19.27 -9.48 -25.40
CA ARG A 97 -19.41 -10.62 -24.46
C ARG A 97 -19.55 -11.95 -25.17
N GLY A 98 -20.20 -11.96 -26.35
CA GLY A 98 -20.41 -13.17 -27.14
C GLY A 98 -19.19 -13.61 -27.95
N HIS A 99 -18.19 -12.74 -28.16
CA HIS A 99 -17.13 -12.97 -29.13
C HIS A 99 -15.73 -12.69 -28.57
N ARG A 100 -14.71 -13.30 -29.18
CA ARG A 100 -13.30 -13.22 -28.73
C ARG A 100 -12.50 -12.09 -29.39
N PHE A 101 -13.12 -10.96 -29.70
CA PHE A 101 -12.45 -9.76 -30.23
C PHE A 101 -12.74 -8.54 -29.35
N ARG A 102 -11.92 -7.49 -29.50
CA ARG A 102 -11.96 -6.29 -28.64
C ARG A 102 -12.22 -4.98 -29.39
N HIS A 103 -12.37 -5.06 -30.71
CA HIS A 103 -12.59 -3.90 -31.57
C HIS A 103 -13.69 -4.23 -32.59
N LEU A 104 -14.49 -3.22 -32.93
CA LEU A 104 -15.56 -3.29 -33.91
C LEU A 104 -15.49 -2.06 -34.84
N PRO A 105 -15.53 -2.24 -36.17
CA PRO A 105 -15.76 -1.14 -37.09
C PRO A 105 -17.19 -0.62 -36.94
N VAL A 106 -17.33 0.71 -36.98
CA VAL A 106 -18.61 1.42 -36.89
C VAL A 106 -18.88 2.08 -38.23
N LEU A 107 -20.08 1.86 -38.77
CA LEU A 107 -20.50 2.36 -40.07
C LEU A 107 -21.46 3.55 -39.93
N ALA A 108 -21.35 4.51 -40.84
CA ALA A 108 -22.38 5.50 -41.14
C ALA A 108 -22.66 5.44 -42.64
N ASP A 109 -23.92 5.24 -43.01
CA ASP A 109 -24.36 5.13 -44.42
C ASP A 109 -23.51 4.14 -45.24
N GLY A 110 -23.12 3.02 -44.61
CA GLY A 110 -22.32 1.96 -45.24
C GLY A 110 -20.81 2.22 -45.35
N SER A 111 -20.32 3.39 -44.90
CA SER A 111 -18.90 3.74 -44.87
C SER A 111 -18.33 3.67 -43.45
N VAL A 112 -17.04 3.33 -43.29
CA VAL A 112 -16.42 3.25 -41.97
C VAL A 112 -16.29 4.64 -41.35
N ALA A 113 -17.06 4.88 -40.30
CA ALA A 113 -17.11 6.15 -39.57
C ALA A 113 -16.20 6.15 -38.33
N GLY A 114 -15.89 4.97 -37.77
CA GLY A 114 -15.01 4.85 -36.62
C GLY A 114 -14.67 3.40 -36.26
N VAL A 115 -13.88 3.25 -35.19
CA VAL A 115 -13.62 1.95 -34.54
C VAL A 115 -13.96 2.05 -33.07
N LEU A 116 -14.82 1.16 -32.58
CA LEU A 116 -15.20 1.05 -31.18
C LEU A 116 -14.36 -0.05 -30.51
N SER A 117 -13.69 0.26 -29.40
CA SER A 117 -13.00 -0.73 -28.58
C SER A 117 -13.80 -1.10 -27.34
N ILE A 118 -13.56 -2.30 -26.78
CA ILE A 118 -14.11 -2.68 -25.48
C ILE A 118 -13.70 -1.70 -24.37
N ARG A 119 -12.53 -1.04 -24.49
CA ARG A 119 -12.09 0.00 -23.55
C ARG A 119 -12.99 1.24 -23.61
N HIS A 120 -13.43 1.66 -24.80
CA HIS A 120 -14.36 2.79 -24.94
C HIS A 120 -15.67 2.50 -24.22
N VAL A 121 -16.16 1.26 -24.36
CA VAL A 121 -17.39 0.79 -23.73
C VAL A 121 -17.22 0.66 -22.21
N VAL A 122 -16.14 0.03 -21.72
CA VAL A 122 -15.86 -0.12 -20.28
C VAL A 122 -15.67 1.23 -19.60
N ARG A 123 -15.04 2.20 -20.26
CA ARG A 123 -14.91 3.58 -19.75
C ARG A 123 -16.27 4.20 -19.42
N VAL A 124 -17.30 3.84 -20.17
CA VAL A 124 -18.66 4.38 -20.04
C VAL A 124 -19.59 3.48 -19.24
N ALA A 125 -19.37 2.17 -19.24
CA ALA A 125 -20.01 1.24 -18.31
C ALA A 125 -19.61 1.50 -16.85
N HIS A 126 -18.50 2.22 -16.62
CA HIS A 126 -18.10 2.77 -15.32
C HIS A 126 -18.49 4.23 -15.11
N ILE A 127 -19.24 4.84 -16.04
CA ILE A 127 -20.00 6.06 -15.77
C ILE A 127 -21.31 5.60 -15.15
N GLU A 128 -21.25 5.21 -13.87
CA GLU A 128 -22.29 5.66 -12.97
C GLU A 128 -22.41 7.17 -13.20
N GLU A 129 -23.62 7.69 -13.25
CA GLU A 129 -23.86 9.11 -13.12
C GLU A 129 -22.98 9.59 -11.96
N VAL A 130 -21.90 10.34 -12.24
CA VAL A 130 -21.06 10.94 -11.19
C VAL A 130 -21.87 12.12 -10.68
N LEU A 131 -22.94 11.78 -10.00
CA LEU A 131 -23.59 12.56 -8.99
C LEU A 131 -22.45 13.26 -8.21
N PRO A 132 -22.34 14.59 -8.23
CA PRO A 132 -21.31 15.30 -7.49
C PRO A 132 -21.26 14.75 -6.07
N ALA A 133 -20.05 14.46 -5.56
CA ALA A 133 -19.85 13.82 -4.26
C ALA A 133 -20.83 14.41 -3.22
N GLY A 134 -21.85 13.63 -2.84
CA GLY A 134 -22.97 14.08 -1.99
C GLY A 134 -24.38 14.07 -2.59
N SER A 135 -24.61 13.58 -3.82
CA SER A 135 -25.96 13.55 -4.41
C SER A 135 -26.71 12.20 -4.31
N ALA A 136 -26.05 11.14 -3.86
CA ALA A 136 -26.77 9.99 -3.28
C ALA A 136 -27.09 10.30 -1.81
N PRO A 137 -28.29 9.98 -1.28
CA PRO A 137 -28.53 10.03 0.15
C PRO A 137 -27.52 9.11 0.84
N GLY A 138 -26.49 9.72 1.45
CA GLY A 138 -25.36 8.98 1.99
C GLY A 138 -25.82 8.20 3.21
N GLU A 139 -26.01 6.89 3.06
CA GLU A 139 -26.04 6.01 4.22
C GLU A 139 -24.70 6.16 4.95
N LEU A 140 -24.76 6.52 6.23
CA LEU A 140 -23.57 6.76 7.02
C LEU A 140 -22.80 5.44 7.16
N ALA A 141 -21.60 5.38 6.60
CA ALA A 141 -20.73 4.23 6.80
C ALA A 141 -20.54 3.95 8.31
N PRO A 142 -20.41 2.67 8.73
CA PRO A 142 -20.11 2.32 10.10
C PRO A 142 -18.94 3.13 10.66
N ARG A 143 -19.05 3.56 11.93
CA ARG A 143 -18.01 4.37 12.57
C ARG A 143 -16.65 3.67 12.51
N GLY A 144 -15.64 4.38 12.04
CA GLY A 144 -14.29 3.83 11.88
C GLY A 144 -14.14 2.82 10.73
N LEU A 145 -15.11 2.77 9.80
CA LEU A 145 -15.14 1.84 8.65
C LEU A 145 -15.18 0.36 9.07
N GLU A 146 -15.77 0.07 10.24
CA GLU A 146 -15.88 -1.30 10.74
C GLU A 146 -16.71 -2.17 9.79
N GLY A 147 -16.13 -3.30 9.36
CA GLY A 147 -16.77 -4.24 8.43
C GLY A 147 -16.84 -3.76 6.97
N VAL A 148 -16.27 -2.60 6.64
CA VAL A 148 -16.32 -2.05 5.28
C VAL A 148 -15.07 -2.46 4.49
N ALA A 149 -15.25 -3.20 3.40
CA ALA A 149 -14.20 -3.42 2.41
C ALA A 149 -14.09 -2.19 1.50
N VAL A 150 -12.96 -1.47 1.57
CA VAL A 150 -12.77 -0.19 0.85
C VAL A 150 -11.90 -0.30 -0.41
N ALA A 151 -11.21 -1.42 -0.60
CA ALA A 151 -10.45 -1.74 -1.80
C ALA A 151 -10.14 -3.24 -1.86
N GLU A 152 -9.80 -3.71 -3.07
CA GLU A 152 -9.21 -5.03 -3.27
C GLU A 152 -7.70 -4.99 -2.91
N THR A 153 -7.19 -6.11 -2.38
CA THR A 153 -5.76 -6.28 -2.09
C THR A 153 -5.31 -7.70 -2.39
N SER A 154 -4.10 -7.81 -2.90
CA SER A 154 -3.42 -9.06 -3.20
C SER A 154 -2.22 -9.28 -2.26
N VAL A 155 -1.89 -8.33 -1.39
CA VAL A 155 -0.68 -8.32 -0.53
C VAL A 155 -0.81 -9.31 0.63
N GLY A 156 -1.89 -9.20 1.39
CA GLY A 156 -2.13 -10.00 2.58
C GLY A 156 -3.49 -9.71 3.19
N ASP A 157 -4.01 -10.66 3.96
CA ASP A 157 -5.29 -10.54 4.66
C ASP A 157 -5.24 -11.26 6.02
N VAL A 158 -6.15 -10.87 6.92
CA VAL A 158 -6.29 -11.38 8.28
C VAL A 158 -7.69 -11.98 8.43
N ARG A 159 -7.77 -13.30 8.28
CA ARG A 159 -8.97 -14.10 8.52
C ARG A 159 -9.06 -14.44 10.00
N GLY A 160 -9.47 -13.44 10.78
CA GLY A 160 -9.47 -13.46 12.25
C GLY A 160 -10.27 -14.57 12.92
N GLU A 161 -11.44 -14.90 12.36
CA GLU A 161 -12.28 -16.00 12.86
C GLU A 161 -11.63 -17.38 12.64
N GLU A 162 -10.83 -17.51 11.58
CA GLU A 162 -10.08 -18.72 11.26
C GLU A 162 -8.74 -18.82 12.00
N GLY A 163 -8.32 -17.76 12.71
CA GLY A 163 -6.98 -17.69 13.28
C GLY A 163 -5.88 -17.68 12.22
N PHE A 164 -6.15 -17.19 11.01
CA PHE A 164 -5.23 -17.24 9.89
C PHE A 164 -4.91 -15.83 9.38
N PHE A 165 -3.62 -15.51 9.24
CA PHE A 165 -3.19 -14.35 8.48
C PHE A 165 -2.05 -14.73 7.57
N HIS A 166 -2.00 -14.08 6.41
CA HIS A 166 -1.13 -14.52 5.33
C HIS A 166 -0.53 -13.38 4.54
N TYR A 167 0.59 -13.69 3.90
CA TYR A 167 1.27 -12.84 2.93
C TYR A 167 1.24 -13.56 1.59
N ARG A 168 0.59 -12.96 0.58
CA ARG A 168 0.44 -13.56 -0.77
C ARG A 168 -0.04 -15.03 -0.74
N GLY A 169 -1.02 -15.33 0.12
CA GLY A 169 -1.57 -16.68 0.32
C GLY A 169 -0.80 -17.60 1.27
N TYR A 170 0.44 -17.28 1.65
CA TYR A 170 1.24 -18.10 2.57
C TYR A 170 1.00 -17.72 4.03
N ASN A 171 0.83 -18.72 4.90
CA ASN A 171 0.69 -18.50 6.35
C ASN A 171 1.91 -17.73 6.88
N ALA A 172 1.68 -16.56 7.46
CA ALA A 172 2.75 -15.69 7.92
C ALA A 172 3.52 -16.25 9.13
N THR A 173 2.93 -17.13 9.95
CA THR A 173 3.70 -17.82 11.00
C THR A 173 4.63 -18.89 10.41
N GLU A 174 4.23 -19.59 9.35
CA GLU A 174 5.11 -20.54 8.65
C GLU A 174 6.25 -19.81 7.93
N LEU A 175 5.95 -18.66 7.31
CA LEU A 175 7.00 -17.78 6.76
C LEU A 175 7.97 -17.34 7.86
N ALA A 176 7.47 -16.88 9.01
CA ALA A 176 8.33 -16.51 10.13
C ALA A 176 9.18 -17.69 10.63
N ARG A 177 8.65 -18.93 10.64
CA ARG A 177 9.39 -20.13 11.06
C ARG A 177 10.47 -20.58 10.09
N ARG A 178 10.30 -20.38 8.78
CA ARG A 178 11.13 -21.03 7.75
C ARG A 178 11.87 -20.09 6.81
N CYS A 179 11.43 -18.84 6.69
CA CYS A 179 12.00 -17.87 5.76
C CYS A 179 12.82 -16.81 6.49
N SER A 180 13.74 -16.21 5.73
CA SER A 180 14.43 -14.97 6.09
C SER A 180 13.57 -13.74 5.82
N PHE A 181 13.89 -12.62 6.47
CA PHE A 181 13.19 -11.35 6.26
C PHE A 181 13.20 -10.94 4.79
N GLU A 182 14.32 -11.10 4.08
CA GLU A 182 14.44 -10.70 2.68
C GLU A 182 13.61 -11.58 1.74
N GLN A 183 13.45 -12.88 2.04
CA GLN A 183 12.54 -13.75 1.27
C GLN A 183 11.08 -13.30 1.40
N VAL A 184 10.65 -12.92 2.61
CA VAL A 184 9.28 -12.45 2.84
C VAL A 184 9.08 -11.03 2.27
N TRP A 185 10.10 -10.18 2.35
CA TRP A 185 10.07 -8.87 1.68
C TRP A 185 9.93 -9.04 0.16
N TYR A 186 10.76 -9.89 -0.46
CA TYR A 186 10.64 -10.22 -1.88
C TYR A 186 9.24 -10.75 -2.22
N LEU A 187 8.70 -11.67 -1.42
CA LEU A 187 7.33 -12.18 -1.59
C LEU A 187 6.29 -11.06 -1.62
N LEU A 188 6.35 -10.11 -0.70
CA LEU A 188 5.38 -9.00 -0.67
C LEU A 188 5.49 -8.10 -1.91
N VAL A 189 6.69 -7.90 -2.45
CA VAL A 189 6.93 -7.04 -3.61
C VAL A 189 6.59 -7.75 -4.93
N GLU A 190 7.10 -8.97 -5.13
CA GLU A 190 7.02 -9.70 -6.40
C GLU A 190 5.84 -10.67 -6.47
N GLY A 191 5.19 -10.98 -5.35
CA GLY A 191 4.04 -11.88 -5.30
C GLY A 191 4.39 -13.37 -5.27
N LYS A 192 5.67 -13.74 -5.34
CA LYS A 192 6.19 -15.11 -5.25
C LYS A 192 7.42 -15.19 -4.35
N LEU A 193 7.72 -16.35 -3.79
CA LEU A 193 8.99 -16.57 -3.08
C LEU A 193 10.17 -16.61 -4.08
N PRO A 194 11.35 -16.07 -3.72
CA PRO A 194 12.49 -16.05 -4.62
C PRO A 194 13.19 -17.41 -4.66
N ASP A 195 13.81 -17.72 -5.81
CA ASP A 195 14.90 -18.69 -5.86
C ASP A 195 16.23 -18.10 -5.31
N GLU A 196 17.31 -18.87 -5.33
CA GLU A 196 18.61 -18.44 -4.79
C GLU A 196 19.20 -17.23 -5.55
N GLY A 197 19.05 -17.19 -6.88
CA GLY A 197 19.56 -16.11 -7.71
C GLY A 197 18.75 -14.83 -7.51
N GLU A 198 17.43 -14.95 -7.52
CA GLU A 198 16.50 -13.84 -7.26
C GLU A 198 16.72 -13.24 -5.87
N LEU A 199 16.93 -14.09 -4.85
CA LEU A 199 17.21 -13.63 -3.50
C LEU A 199 18.56 -12.90 -3.41
N ALA A 200 19.59 -13.41 -4.07
CA ALA A 200 20.92 -12.80 -4.08
C ALA A 200 20.88 -11.41 -4.75
N GLU A 201 20.19 -11.30 -5.89
CA GLU A 201 20.01 -10.03 -6.59
C GLU A 201 19.19 -9.04 -5.74
N PHE A 202 18.09 -9.50 -5.14
CA PHE A 202 17.27 -8.66 -4.28
C PHE A 202 18.06 -8.14 -3.08
N LYS A 203 18.84 -8.99 -2.42
CA LYS A 203 19.76 -8.58 -1.34
C LYS A 203 20.75 -7.53 -1.81
N ALA A 204 21.39 -7.73 -2.96
CA ALA A 204 22.33 -6.75 -3.53
C ALA A 204 21.65 -5.38 -3.79
N ARG A 205 20.43 -5.37 -4.35
CA ARG A 205 19.64 -4.16 -4.56
C ARG A 205 19.31 -3.45 -3.24
N THR A 206 18.88 -4.19 -2.21
CA THR A 206 18.59 -3.58 -0.90
C THR A 206 19.84 -3.04 -0.22
N ILE A 207 21.01 -3.66 -0.40
CA ILE A 207 22.29 -3.15 0.13
C ILE A 207 22.68 -1.85 -0.58
N ALA A 208 22.68 -1.83 -1.91
CA ALA A 208 22.95 -0.63 -2.70
C ALA A 208 21.98 0.52 -2.35
N ALA A 209 20.74 0.17 -1.99
CA ALA A 209 19.71 1.11 -1.59
C ALA A 209 19.97 1.81 -0.23
N ARG A 210 20.95 1.39 0.58
CA ARG A 210 21.20 1.94 1.93
C ARG A 210 22.01 3.24 1.94
N LYS A 211 22.62 3.64 0.82
CA LYS A 211 23.46 4.86 0.74
C LYS A 211 22.63 6.11 1.02
N LEU A 212 23.00 6.95 1.99
CA LEU A 212 22.30 8.21 2.23
C LEU A 212 22.53 9.23 1.12
N PRO A 213 21.52 10.06 0.76
CA PRO A 213 21.73 11.27 -0.02
C PRO A 213 22.68 12.24 0.69
N GLU A 214 23.29 13.13 -0.07
CA GLU A 214 24.15 14.18 0.46
C GLU A 214 23.40 15.07 1.47
N GLY A 215 24.10 15.55 2.50
CA GLY A 215 23.55 16.40 3.56
C GLY A 215 22.65 15.69 4.59
N ILE A 216 22.05 14.54 4.27
CA ILE A 216 21.16 13.83 5.20
C ILE A 216 21.89 13.38 6.46
N ALA A 217 23.12 12.87 6.35
CA ALA A 217 23.89 12.43 7.51
C ALA A 217 24.09 13.54 8.56
N ASP A 218 24.20 14.79 8.13
CA ASP A 218 24.39 15.95 9.01
C ASP A 218 23.05 16.37 9.63
N LEU A 219 21.99 16.38 8.82
CA LEU A 219 20.64 16.65 9.30
C LEU A 219 20.18 15.65 10.37
N LEU A 220 20.54 14.37 10.25
CA LEU A 220 20.21 13.36 11.27
C LEU A 220 20.81 13.71 12.63
N ARG A 221 22.01 14.31 12.69
CA ARG A 221 22.62 14.77 13.95
C ARG A 221 21.81 15.91 14.55
N THR A 222 21.36 16.85 13.73
CA THR A 222 20.50 17.96 14.17
C THR A 222 19.15 17.47 14.68
N ILE A 223 18.50 16.54 13.98
CA ILE A 223 17.21 15.95 14.41
C ILE A 223 17.38 15.20 15.74
N ALA A 224 18.46 14.43 15.89
CA ALA A 224 18.74 13.65 17.10
C ALA A 224 19.01 14.52 18.35
N ALA A 225 19.45 15.77 18.15
CA ALA A 225 19.73 16.74 19.21
C ALA A 225 18.50 17.55 19.66
N LEU A 226 17.31 17.34 19.05
CA LEU A 226 16.11 18.09 19.42
C LEU A 226 15.68 17.78 20.87
N PRO A 227 15.21 18.80 21.63
CA PRO A 227 14.97 18.69 23.08
C PRO A 227 13.84 17.74 23.46
N LYS A 228 12.92 17.43 22.53
CA LYS A 228 11.80 16.49 22.74
C LYS A 228 11.93 15.26 21.85
N TYR A 229 13.16 14.77 21.68
CA TYR A 229 13.45 13.61 20.86
C TYR A 229 12.62 12.39 21.30
N THR A 230 11.95 11.78 20.32
CA THR A 230 11.48 10.41 20.40
C THR A 230 11.89 9.71 19.11
N PRO A 231 12.31 8.43 19.14
CA PRO A 231 12.86 7.81 17.94
C PRO A 231 11.86 7.77 16.77
N LEU A 232 10.56 7.56 17.04
CA LEU A 232 9.54 7.53 15.99
C LEU A 232 9.25 8.92 15.39
N SER A 233 9.20 9.98 16.22
CA SER A 233 9.03 11.35 15.73
C SER A 233 10.24 11.80 14.90
N ALA A 234 11.44 11.48 15.38
CA ALA A 234 12.68 11.73 14.67
C ALA A 234 12.75 10.98 13.34
N LEU A 235 12.33 9.70 13.33
CA LEU A 235 12.25 8.89 12.11
C LEU A 235 11.28 9.50 11.10
N ARG A 236 10.10 9.96 11.52
CA ARG A 236 9.14 10.66 10.65
C ARG A 236 9.77 11.88 9.97
N SER A 237 10.49 12.71 10.72
CA SER A 237 11.20 13.88 10.18
C SER A 237 12.33 13.48 9.23
N ALA A 238 13.10 12.47 9.57
CA ALA A 238 14.20 11.97 8.74
C ALA A 238 13.69 11.36 7.42
N VAL A 239 12.59 10.60 7.45
CA VAL A 239 11.97 10.03 6.24
C VAL A 239 11.51 11.15 5.30
N SER A 240 10.81 12.16 5.82
CA SER A 240 10.38 13.31 5.03
C SER A 240 11.56 14.07 4.41
N ALA A 241 12.59 14.37 5.19
CA ALA A 241 13.76 15.09 4.70
C ALA A 241 14.58 14.25 3.69
N THR A 242 14.72 12.95 3.93
CA THR A 242 15.41 12.03 3.02
C THR A 242 14.69 11.92 1.69
N ALA A 243 13.36 11.84 1.71
CA ALA A 243 12.57 11.86 0.49
C ALA A 243 12.74 13.19 -0.27
N ALA A 244 12.70 14.33 0.42
CA ALA A 244 12.94 15.63 -0.21
C ALA A 244 14.33 15.71 -0.89
N ALA A 245 15.36 15.12 -0.28
CA ALA A 245 16.70 15.05 -0.87
C ALA A 245 16.83 14.05 -2.04
N LEU A 246 15.97 13.02 -2.10
CA LEU A 246 15.90 12.08 -3.21
C LEU A 246 15.07 12.61 -4.38
N GLY A 247 14.11 13.49 -4.12
CA GLY A 247 13.24 14.10 -5.13
C GLY A 247 12.33 13.12 -5.88
N PRO A 248 11.62 12.19 -5.19
CA PRO A 248 10.69 11.29 -5.88
C PRO A 248 9.59 12.09 -6.57
N GLN A 249 9.18 11.64 -7.75
CA GLN A 249 8.09 12.25 -8.51
C GLN A 249 6.73 11.79 -7.97
N PRO A 250 5.63 12.52 -8.28
CA PRO A 250 4.27 12.04 -8.05
C PRO A 250 4.08 10.64 -8.65
N THR A 251 3.40 9.73 -7.94
CA THR A 251 3.27 8.32 -8.38
C THR A 251 2.48 8.17 -9.68
N LEU A 252 1.66 9.17 -10.03
CA LEU A 252 0.90 9.19 -11.29
C LEU A 252 1.79 9.44 -12.51
N ASP A 253 2.98 10.01 -12.30
CA ASP A 253 3.94 10.34 -13.36
C ASP A 253 5.02 9.25 -13.53
N LEU A 254 4.90 8.13 -12.80
CA LEU A 254 5.88 7.04 -12.74
C LEU A 254 5.31 5.72 -13.26
N SER A 255 6.16 4.90 -13.87
CA SER A 255 5.83 3.50 -14.17
C SER A 255 5.71 2.67 -12.88
N PRO A 256 4.98 1.53 -12.89
CA PRO A 256 4.93 0.63 -11.74
C PRO A 256 6.31 0.18 -11.25
N GLU A 257 7.26 -0.04 -12.15
CA GLU A 257 8.64 -0.43 -11.85
C GLU A 257 9.40 0.70 -11.15
N GLN A 258 9.20 1.95 -11.59
CA GLN A 258 9.79 3.12 -10.94
C GLN A 258 9.23 3.31 -9.53
N VAL A 259 7.91 3.18 -9.34
CA VAL A 259 7.30 3.21 -8.00
C VAL A 259 7.87 2.11 -7.10
N ARG A 260 8.01 0.88 -7.61
CA ARG A 260 8.63 -0.23 -6.86
C ARG A 260 10.09 0.06 -6.50
N ALA A 261 10.86 0.69 -7.38
CA ALA A 261 12.24 1.07 -7.11
C ALA A 261 12.33 2.12 -5.98
N ASP A 262 11.48 3.15 -6.04
CA ASP A 262 11.35 4.18 -5.00
C ASP A 262 10.92 3.60 -3.64
N CYS A 263 9.95 2.69 -3.67
CA CYS A 263 9.52 1.89 -2.52
C CYS A 263 10.68 1.11 -1.88
N LEU A 264 11.42 0.32 -2.68
CA LEU A 264 12.56 -0.45 -2.21
C LEU A 264 13.64 0.45 -1.61
N ARG A 265 13.91 1.58 -2.27
CA ARG A 265 14.91 2.57 -1.82
C ARG A 265 14.55 3.13 -0.45
N MET A 266 13.32 3.58 -0.25
CA MET A 266 12.88 4.13 1.03
C MET A 266 12.82 3.06 2.12
N ALA A 267 12.32 1.86 1.83
CA ALA A 267 12.27 0.76 2.80
C ALA A 267 13.67 0.31 3.27
N ALA A 268 14.67 0.31 2.39
CA ALA A 268 16.05 0.01 2.75
C ALA A 268 16.69 1.12 3.62
N LEU A 269 16.29 2.38 3.44
CA LEU A 269 16.83 3.52 4.19
C LEU A 269 16.23 3.66 5.59
N VAL A 270 14.96 3.32 5.81
CA VAL A 270 14.29 3.46 7.11
C VAL A 270 15.08 2.91 8.31
N PRO A 271 15.61 1.66 8.31
CA PRO A 271 16.41 1.17 9.44
C PRO A 271 17.72 1.93 9.61
N ILE A 272 18.36 2.38 8.52
CA ILE A 272 19.59 3.20 8.58
C ILE A 272 19.31 4.54 9.26
N LEU A 273 18.23 5.22 8.85
CA LEU A 273 17.80 6.49 9.43
C LEU A 273 17.52 6.32 10.92
N LEU A 274 16.72 5.31 11.29
CA LEU A 274 16.34 5.06 12.66
C LEU A 274 17.56 4.78 13.56
N MET A 275 18.47 3.91 13.12
CA MET A 275 19.65 3.54 13.92
C MET A 275 20.61 4.71 14.09
N ARG A 276 20.85 5.49 13.02
CA ARG A 276 21.69 6.69 13.12
C ARG A 276 21.10 7.72 14.07
N LEU A 277 19.80 8.00 13.97
CA LEU A 277 19.09 8.90 14.91
C LEU A 277 19.23 8.42 16.36
N HIS A 278 18.97 7.14 16.62
CA HIS A 278 19.03 6.58 17.96
C HIS A 278 20.44 6.68 18.55
N ARG A 279 21.46 6.35 17.78
CA ARG A 279 22.85 6.41 18.25
C ARG A 279 23.34 7.83 18.45
N HIS A 280 23.04 8.74 17.53
CA HIS A 280 23.39 10.16 17.68
C HIS A 280 22.72 10.77 18.90
N HIS A 281 21.46 10.43 19.18
CA HIS A 281 20.78 10.89 20.38
C HIS A 281 21.45 10.38 21.67
N GLN A 282 22.06 9.20 21.63
CA GLN A 282 22.85 8.64 22.72
C GLN A 282 24.31 9.14 22.75
N GLY A 283 24.72 10.07 21.87
CA GLY A 283 26.11 10.51 21.76
C GLY A 283 27.07 9.44 21.20
N ARG A 284 26.54 8.39 20.56
CA ARG A 284 27.31 7.28 19.99
C ARG A 284 27.55 7.48 18.48
N PRO A 285 28.70 7.06 17.94
CA PRO A 285 28.96 7.12 16.50
C PRO A 285 28.04 6.16 15.75
N SER A 286 27.67 6.46 14.50
CA SER A 286 26.91 5.55 13.64
C SER A 286 27.70 4.28 13.33
N VAL A 287 26.99 3.19 13.05
CA VAL A 287 27.58 1.90 12.66
C VAL A 287 27.00 1.54 11.30
N GLU A 288 27.88 1.28 10.33
CA GLU A 288 27.44 0.79 9.02
C GLU A 288 27.07 -0.69 9.14
N PRO A 289 25.92 -1.12 8.58
CA PRO A 289 25.53 -2.51 8.62
C PRO A 289 26.46 -3.36 7.77
N ASP A 290 26.86 -4.50 8.31
CA ASP A 290 27.65 -5.47 7.58
C ASP A 290 26.85 -6.03 6.38
N PRO A 291 27.38 -5.98 5.14
CA PRO A 291 26.66 -6.44 3.95
C PRO A 291 26.43 -7.96 3.92
N GLN A 292 27.14 -8.74 4.75
CA GLN A 292 26.94 -10.18 4.85
C GLN A 292 25.82 -10.57 5.82
N LEU A 293 25.33 -9.62 6.64
CA LEU A 293 24.25 -9.87 7.58
C LEU A 293 22.88 -9.70 6.92
N GLY A 294 21.96 -10.59 7.27
CA GLY A 294 20.54 -10.40 7.00
C GLY A 294 19.96 -9.22 7.79
N TYR A 295 18.78 -8.75 7.39
CA TYR A 295 18.14 -7.54 7.88
C TYR A 295 18.10 -7.43 9.41
N ALA A 296 17.63 -8.48 10.10
CA ALA A 296 17.48 -8.48 11.56
C ALA A 296 18.84 -8.47 12.29
N ALA A 297 19.83 -9.20 11.77
CA ALA A 297 21.17 -9.21 12.34
C ALA A 297 21.87 -7.86 12.16
N ALA A 298 21.75 -7.26 10.96
CA ALA A 298 22.25 -5.92 10.68
C ALA A 298 21.56 -4.86 11.54
N PHE A 299 20.25 -5.00 11.79
CA PHE A 299 19.51 -4.12 12.70
C PHE A 299 20.09 -4.13 14.12
N LEU A 300 20.26 -5.33 14.71
CA LEU A 300 20.86 -5.47 16.04
C LEU A 300 22.32 -5.01 16.07
N GLN A 301 23.09 -5.26 15.00
CA GLN A 301 24.45 -4.80 14.88
C GLN A 301 24.54 -3.27 14.92
N MET A 302 23.69 -2.58 14.16
CA MET A 302 23.65 -1.12 14.20
C MET A 302 23.23 -0.63 15.59
N LEU A 303 22.21 -1.23 16.20
CA LEU A 303 21.73 -0.84 17.53
C LEU A 303 22.83 -0.97 18.61
N ASN A 304 23.47 -2.13 18.69
CA ASN A 304 24.39 -2.48 19.77
C ASN A 304 25.83 -2.08 19.49
N GLY A 305 26.22 -2.04 18.21
CA GLY A 305 27.58 -1.75 17.75
C GLY A 305 28.48 -2.98 17.57
N GLU A 306 27.93 -4.18 17.76
CA GLU A 306 28.63 -5.46 17.64
C GLU A 306 27.73 -6.49 16.95
N ARG A 307 28.32 -7.52 16.32
CA ARG A 307 27.54 -8.58 15.67
C ARG A 307 26.72 -9.34 16.72
N PRO A 308 25.40 -9.51 16.54
CA PRO A 308 24.56 -10.24 17.49
C PRO A 308 24.81 -11.75 17.42
N ALA A 309 24.42 -12.48 18.47
CA ALA A 309 24.31 -13.93 18.41
C ALA A 309 23.20 -14.35 17.42
N ASP A 310 23.41 -15.44 16.69
CA ASP A 310 22.46 -15.95 15.67
C ASP A 310 21.05 -16.17 16.25
N ARG A 311 20.97 -16.70 17.48
CA ARG A 311 19.69 -16.88 18.17
C ARG A 311 18.92 -15.57 18.38
N ALA A 312 19.62 -14.49 18.70
CA ALA A 312 19.01 -13.18 18.93
C ALA A 312 18.57 -12.54 17.61
N ALA A 313 19.41 -12.65 16.57
CA ALA A 313 19.04 -12.21 15.22
C ALA A 313 17.80 -12.95 14.70
N ARG A 314 17.75 -14.27 14.88
CA ARG A 314 16.61 -15.09 14.43
C ARG A 314 15.32 -14.74 15.17
N ALA A 315 15.38 -14.56 16.49
CA ALA A 315 14.22 -14.18 17.28
C ALA A 315 13.66 -12.81 16.86
N LEU A 316 14.53 -11.82 16.61
CA LEU A 316 14.09 -10.53 16.08
C LEU A 316 13.53 -10.67 14.66
N GLU A 317 14.14 -11.49 13.80
CA GLU A 317 13.68 -11.73 12.44
C GLU A 317 12.24 -12.28 12.41
N GLN A 318 11.95 -13.26 13.26
CA GLN A 318 10.60 -13.82 13.40
C GLN A 318 9.59 -12.75 13.81
N TYR A 319 9.93 -11.91 14.79
CA TYR A 319 9.10 -10.76 15.18
C TYR A 319 8.88 -9.78 14.01
N LEU A 320 9.94 -9.43 13.28
CA LEU A 320 9.86 -8.50 12.16
C LEU A 320 9.00 -9.07 11.02
N ILE A 321 9.11 -10.36 10.71
CA ILE A 321 8.24 -11.02 9.71
C ILE A 321 6.77 -10.98 10.15
N LEU A 322 6.46 -11.37 11.39
CA LEU A 322 5.07 -11.38 11.90
C LEU A 322 4.41 -9.99 11.92
N THR A 323 5.22 -8.94 11.89
CA THR A 323 4.76 -7.55 11.94
C THR A 323 4.91 -6.82 10.60
N MET A 324 5.37 -7.50 9.55
CA MET A 324 5.71 -6.89 8.26
C MET A 324 4.49 -6.29 7.54
N ASP A 325 3.38 -7.02 7.50
CA ASP A 325 2.10 -6.54 6.97
C ASP A 325 0.92 -6.98 7.86
N HIS A 326 -0.20 -6.25 7.78
CA HIS A 326 -1.45 -6.59 8.46
C HIS A 326 -2.66 -5.94 7.78
N GLY A 327 -2.76 -6.06 6.45
CA GLY A 327 -3.89 -5.55 5.66
C GLY A 327 -4.15 -4.05 5.86
N PHE A 328 -5.43 -3.65 5.85
CA PHE A 328 -5.86 -2.24 5.88
C PHE A 328 -5.90 -1.63 7.30
N ASN A 329 -4.88 -1.91 8.10
CA ASN A 329 -4.66 -1.22 9.38
C ASN A 329 -4.49 0.30 9.16
N SER A 330 -4.72 1.11 10.20
CA SER A 330 -4.80 2.57 10.07
C SER A 330 -3.61 3.22 9.35
N SER A 331 -2.38 2.82 9.65
CA SER A 331 -1.19 3.39 8.99
C SER A 331 -1.06 2.98 7.52
N THR A 332 -1.45 1.74 7.18
CA THR A 332 -1.46 1.26 5.79
C THR A 332 -2.55 1.97 4.99
N PHE A 333 -3.75 2.12 5.57
CA PHE A 333 -4.82 2.86 4.95
C PHE A 333 -4.47 4.34 4.76
N THR A 334 -3.81 4.98 5.73
CA THR A 334 -3.27 6.34 5.56
C THR A 334 -2.28 6.44 4.40
N ALA A 335 -1.35 5.49 4.28
CA ALA A 335 -0.41 5.46 3.15
C ALA A 335 -1.16 5.39 1.80
N ARG A 336 -2.19 4.54 1.71
CA ARG A 336 -3.03 4.41 0.52
C ARG A 336 -3.85 5.66 0.23
N VAL A 337 -4.43 6.31 1.24
CA VAL A 337 -5.15 7.57 1.09
C VAL A 337 -4.25 8.64 0.48
N ILE A 338 -3.02 8.80 0.99
CA ILE A 338 -2.05 9.77 0.45
C ILE A 338 -1.65 9.39 -0.98
N THR A 339 -1.33 8.10 -1.22
CA THR A 339 -1.01 7.60 -2.57
C THR A 339 -2.19 7.81 -3.53
N SER A 340 -3.43 7.75 -3.05
CA SER A 340 -4.62 7.91 -3.89
C SER A 340 -4.74 9.28 -4.55
N THR A 341 -4.08 10.30 -3.96
CA THR A 341 -4.01 11.64 -4.53
C THR A 341 -2.91 11.78 -5.58
N GLY A 342 -2.13 10.73 -5.83
CA GLY A 342 -0.94 10.74 -6.68
C GLY A 342 0.33 11.26 -6.01
N SER A 343 0.33 11.46 -4.69
CA SER A 343 1.50 11.95 -3.94
C SER A 343 2.64 10.93 -3.90
N ASP A 344 3.85 11.40 -3.63
CA ASP A 344 5.08 10.61 -3.65
C ASP A 344 5.21 9.62 -2.48
N ILE A 345 6.15 8.66 -2.62
CA ILE A 345 6.42 7.62 -1.62
C ILE A 345 6.83 8.18 -0.25
N GLY A 346 7.57 9.30 -0.23
CA GLY A 346 8.06 9.92 0.99
C GLY A 346 6.92 10.52 1.80
N SER A 347 6.02 11.22 1.12
CA SER A 347 4.78 11.74 1.70
C SER A 347 3.90 10.62 2.27
N ALA A 348 3.69 9.54 1.51
CA ALA A 348 2.90 8.40 1.95
C ALA A 348 3.49 7.70 3.19
N LEU A 349 4.81 7.43 3.21
CA LEU A 349 5.49 6.85 4.36
C LEU A 349 5.50 7.77 5.59
N THR A 350 5.69 9.08 5.38
CA THR A 350 5.63 10.08 6.47
C THR A 350 4.25 10.07 7.14
N GLY A 351 3.17 10.02 6.35
CA GLY A 351 1.81 9.89 6.85
C GLY A 351 1.55 8.57 7.58
N ALA A 352 2.04 7.45 7.03
CA ALA A 352 1.94 6.13 7.64
C ALA A 352 2.61 6.07 9.03
N ILE A 353 3.82 6.62 9.15
CA ILE A 353 4.55 6.75 10.43
C ILE A 353 3.76 7.65 11.40
N GLY A 354 3.18 8.74 10.90
CA GLY A 354 2.31 9.62 11.70
C GLY A 354 1.10 8.90 12.28
N ALA A 355 0.42 8.07 11.47
CA ALA A 355 -0.70 7.25 11.93
C ALA A 355 -0.26 6.14 12.89
N LEU A 356 0.91 5.52 12.68
CA LEU A 356 1.46 4.50 13.58
C LEU A 356 1.81 5.06 14.96
N ALA A 357 2.23 6.33 15.04
CA ALA A 357 2.59 6.99 16.29
C ALA A 357 1.42 7.17 17.27
N GLY A 358 0.18 7.02 16.81
CA GLY A 358 -1.01 7.11 17.67
C GLY A 358 -1.02 6.02 18.75
N PRO A 359 -1.43 6.35 20.00
CA PRO A 359 -1.45 5.39 21.11
C PRO A 359 -2.47 4.25 20.94
N LEU A 360 -3.42 4.40 20.00
CA LEU A 360 -4.40 3.37 19.63
C LEU A 360 -3.89 2.44 18.51
N HIS A 361 -2.65 2.63 18.04
CA HIS A 361 -2.03 1.82 17.00
C HIS A 361 -0.70 1.24 17.48
N GLY A 362 0.46 1.83 17.12
CA GLY A 362 1.77 1.22 17.35
C GLY A 362 2.30 1.27 18.79
N GLY A 363 1.63 1.95 19.71
CA GLY A 363 2.12 2.23 21.08
C GLY A 363 1.90 1.11 22.12
N ALA A 364 1.44 -0.08 21.73
CA ALA A 364 0.99 -1.11 22.65
C ALA A 364 2.10 -2.00 23.29
N PRO A 365 3.17 -2.44 22.59
CA PRO A 365 4.12 -3.42 23.15
C PRO A 365 4.86 -2.96 24.41
N SER A 366 5.16 -1.65 24.54
CA SER A 366 5.81 -1.12 25.75
C SER A 366 4.90 -1.18 26.98
N ARG A 367 3.58 -1.20 26.79
CA ARG A 367 2.60 -1.27 27.89
C ARG A 367 2.45 -2.69 28.44
N ALA A 368 2.62 -3.71 27.60
CA ALA A 368 2.64 -5.10 28.07
C ALA A 368 3.82 -5.35 29.02
N LEU A 369 5.03 -4.85 28.70
CA LEU A 369 6.16 -4.92 29.63
C LEU A 369 5.96 -4.08 30.89
N ALA A 370 5.35 -2.89 30.78
CA ALA A 370 5.05 -2.08 31.96
C ALA A 370 4.10 -2.81 32.93
N MET A 371 3.15 -3.60 32.41
CA MET A 371 2.31 -4.48 33.23
C MET A 371 3.13 -5.57 33.92
N LEU A 372 4.07 -6.22 33.22
CA LEU A 372 4.98 -7.19 33.84
C LEU A 372 5.80 -6.55 34.97
N ASP A 373 6.36 -5.36 34.76
CA ASP A 373 7.12 -4.65 35.80
C ASP A 373 6.25 -4.29 37.01
N ALA A 374 5.01 -3.82 36.77
CA ALA A 374 4.09 -3.47 37.84
C ALA A 374 3.72 -4.69 38.68
N ILE A 375 3.53 -5.85 38.03
CA ILE A 375 3.35 -7.13 38.72
C ILE A 375 4.61 -7.52 39.48
N GLY A 376 5.80 -7.37 38.87
CA GLY A 376 7.14 -7.58 39.42
C GLY A 376 7.51 -9.00 39.87
N SER A 377 6.58 -9.80 40.42
CA SER A 377 6.84 -11.17 40.86
C SER A 377 5.62 -12.10 40.66
N PRO A 378 5.84 -13.41 40.48
CA PRO A 378 4.78 -14.39 40.23
C PRO A 378 3.65 -14.41 41.27
N ASP A 379 3.97 -14.21 42.55
CA ASP A 379 3.04 -14.23 43.69
C ASP A 379 2.09 -13.02 43.71
N ARG A 380 2.51 -11.89 43.15
CA ARG A 380 1.68 -10.66 43.07
C ARG A 380 0.75 -10.64 41.84
N ALA A 381 0.97 -11.54 40.87
CA ALA A 381 0.29 -11.52 39.57
C ALA A 381 -1.23 -11.57 39.71
N GLU A 382 -1.76 -12.53 40.47
CA GLU A 382 -3.21 -12.72 40.57
C GLU A 382 -3.91 -11.50 41.20
N ALA A 383 -3.39 -11.00 42.32
CA ALA A 383 -3.96 -9.86 43.03
C ALA A 383 -3.98 -8.60 42.14
N TYR A 384 -2.86 -8.33 41.45
CA TYR A 384 -2.74 -7.20 40.53
C TYR A 384 -3.74 -7.30 39.37
N LEU A 385 -3.79 -8.45 38.69
CA LEU A 385 -4.65 -8.67 37.52
C LEU A 385 -6.13 -8.54 37.88
N ARG A 386 -6.56 -9.11 39.02
CA ARG A 386 -7.94 -8.98 39.50
C ARG A 386 -8.30 -7.52 39.76
N ALA A 387 -7.42 -6.78 40.44
CA ALA A 387 -7.65 -5.37 40.76
C ALA A 387 -7.84 -4.52 39.48
N GLU A 388 -6.96 -4.66 38.49
CA GLU A 388 -7.07 -3.95 37.21
C GLU A 388 -8.38 -4.28 36.47
N ILE A 389 -8.73 -5.56 36.38
CA ILE A 389 -9.96 -6.00 35.70
C ILE A 389 -11.22 -5.45 36.39
N GLN A 390 -11.26 -5.49 37.72
CA GLN A 390 -12.38 -4.99 38.53
C GLN A 390 -12.49 -3.46 38.48
N ALA A 391 -11.36 -2.75 38.38
CA ALA A 391 -11.32 -1.31 38.14
C ALA A 391 -11.76 -0.90 36.72
N GLY A 392 -12.14 -1.87 35.87
CA GLY A 392 -12.59 -1.62 34.50
C GLY A 392 -11.45 -1.38 33.51
N GLN A 393 -10.19 -1.55 33.92
CA GLN A 393 -9.04 -1.39 33.04
C GLN A 393 -8.96 -2.53 32.02
N ARG A 394 -8.30 -2.25 30.89
CA ARG A 394 -7.99 -3.26 29.87
C ARG A 394 -6.59 -3.79 30.13
N LEU A 395 -6.45 -5.11 30.18
CA LEU A 395 -5.13 -5.75 30.25
C LEU A 395 -4.44 -5.65 28.90
N MET A 396 -3.35 -4.88 28.84
CA MET A 396 -2.57 -4.71 27.62
C MET A 396 -1.89 -6.04 27.24
N GLY A 397 -2.02 -6.45 25.98
CA GLY A 397 -1.58 -7.76 25.51
C GLY A 397 -2.66 -8.85 25.54
N PHE A 398 -3.90 -8.54 25.96
CA PHE A 398 -5.02 -9.48 26.00
C PHE A 398 -6.25 -8.93 25.24
N GLY A 399 -6.88 -9.80 24.45
CA GLY A 399 -7.98 -9.49 23.55
C GLY A 399 -7.52 -8.95 22.19
N HIS A 400 -8.33 -9.20 21.15
CA HIS A 400 -8.08 -8.72 19.80
C HIS A 400 -9.39 -8.27 19.13
N ARG A 401 -9.32 -7.24 18.27
CA ARG A 401 -10.49 -6.79 17.49
C ARG A 401 -10.92 -7.87 16.49
N VAL A 402 -9.92 -8.46 15.81
CA VAL A 402 -10.09 -9.36 14.67
C VAL A 402 -10.06 -10.85 15.08
N TYR A 403 -9.22 -11.24 16.05
CA TYR A 403 -9.09 -12.65 16.44
C TYR A 403 -10.06 -12.95 17.56
N LYS A 404 -10.86 -14.01 17.36
CA LYS A 404 -11.74 -14.58 18.40
C LYS A 404 -11.24 -15.94 18.90
N THR A 405 -10.15 -16.43 18.32
CA THR A 405 -9.38 -17.62 18.70
C THR A 405 -8.02 -17.19 19.24
N ASP A 406 -7.11 -18.13 19.53
CA ASP A 406 -5.73 -17.80 19.87
C ASP A 406 -5.05 -17.04 18.72
N ASP A 407 -4.34 -15.96 19.04
CA ASP A 407 -3.56 -15.24 18.04
C ASP A 407 -2.32 -16.09 17.66
N PRO A 408 -2.24 -16.61 16.41
CA PRO A 408 -1.16 -17.51 16.01
C PRO A 408 0.22 -16.83 16.11
N ARG A 409 0.27 -15.49 16.03
CA ARG A 409 1.50 -14.70 16.19
C ARG A 409 1.95 -14.70 17.64
N SER A 410 0.99 -14.57 18.57
CA SER A 410 1.28 -14.63 20.01
C SER A 410 1.85 -15.99 20.38
N THR A 411 1.25 -17.07 19.86
CA THR A 411 1.74 -18.44 20.06
C THR A 411 3.16 -18.61 19.55
N LEU A 412 3.48 -18.15 18.33
CA LEU A 412 4.85 -18.22 17.81
C LEU A 412 5.81 -17.39 18.67
N LEU A 413 5.46 -16.16 19.05
CA LEU A 413 6.33 -15.32 19.86
C LEU A 413 6.53 -15.86 21.28
N ARG A 414 5.55 -16.58 21.84
CA ARG A 414 5.71 -17.32 23.09
C ARG A 414 6.78 -18.40 22.96
N GLU A 415 6.73 -19.19 21.89
CA GLU A 415 7.75 -20.22 21.61
C GLU A 415 9.13 -19.57 21.47
N VAL A 416 9.25 -18.50 20.68
CA VAL A 416 10.50 -17.75 20.51
C VAL A 416 11.03 -17.21 21.84
N ALA A 417 10.16 -16.64 22.69
CA ALA A 417 10.55 -16.17 24.02
C ALA A 417 11.01 -17.33 24.92
N THR A 418 10.37 -18.49 24.80
CA THR A 418 10.73 -19.71 25.55
C THR A 418 12.11 -20.22 25.13
N ASP A 419 12.37 -20.28 23.83
CA ASP A 419 13.63 -20.75 23.25
C ASP A 419 14.80 -19.80 23.57
N LEU A 420 14.53 -18.49 23.62
CA LEU A 420 15.51 -17.51 24.11
C LEU A 420 15.85 -17.71 25.59
N GLY A 421 14.88 -18.20 26.37
CA GLY A 421 15.00 -18.47 27.79
C GLY A 421 15.07 -17.20 28.65
N GLY A 422 15.47 -17.40 29.92
CA GLY A 422 15.66 -16.32 30.89
C GLY A 422 14.45 -16.05 31.79
N GLU A 423 14.71 -15.34 32.89
CA GLU A 423 13.72 -15.07 33.94
C GLU A 423 12.50 -14.31 33.41
N GLN A 424 12.70 -13.35 32.50
CA GLN A 424 11.61 -12.56 31.93
C GLN A 424 10.63 -13.42 31.12
N ALA A 425 11.12 -14.37 30.34
CA ALA A 425 10.27 -15.27 29.55
C ALA A 425 9.44 -16.18 30.45
N GLN A 426 10.06 -16.77 31.47
CA GLN A 426 9.38 -17.61 32.48
C GLN A 426 8.33 -16.82 33.25
N PHE A 427 8.66 -15.59 33.64
CA PHE A 427 7.74 -14.69 34.33
C PHE A 427 6.57 -14.28 33.45
N ALA A 428 6.80 -13.93 32.19
CA ALA A 428 5.74 -13.60 31.24
C ALA A 428 4.78 -14.78 31.02
N GLN A 429 5.28 -16.01 30.90
CA GLN A 429 4.43 -17.21 30.81
C GLN A 429 3.60 -17.45 32.07
N HIS A 430 4.16 -17.21 33.25
CA HIS A 430 3.40 -17.28 34.50
C HIS A 430 2.26 -16.27 34.52
N VAL A 431 2.56 -15.00 34.21
CA VAL A 431 1.56 -13.93 34.13
C VAL A 431 0.49 -14.23 33.08
N GLU A 432 0.86 -14.77 31.91
CA GLU A 432 -0.09 -15.18 30.88
C GLU A 432 -1.09 -16.20 31.42
N ARG A 433 -0.60 -17.31 32.01
CA ARG A 433 -1.47 -18.36 32.58
C ARG A 433 -2.40 -17.80 33.66
N THR A 434 -1.88 -16.95 34.54
CA THR A 434 -2.68 -16.32 35.58
C THR A 434 -3.73 -15.37 34.99
N ALA A 435 -3.36 -14.55 34.00
CA ALA A 435 -4.27 -13.60 33.36
C ALA A 435 -5.41 -14.28 32.62
N LEU A 436 -5.13 -15.33 31.83
CA LEU A 436 -6.18 -16.08 31.13
C LEU A 436 -7.18 -16.70 32.10
N ARG A 437 -6.70 -17.31 33.19
CA ARG A 437 -7.58 -17.86 34.24
C ARG A 437 -8.44 -16.76 34.88
N VAL A 438 -7.84 -15.65 35.31
CA VAL A 438 -8.57 -14.55 35.97
C VAL A 438 -9.58 -13.89 35.03
N LEU A 439 -9.25 -13.76 33.74
CA LEU A 439 -10.15 -13.21 32.73
C LEU A 439 -11.38 -14.11 32.50
N GLU A 440 -11.18 -15.43 32.44
CA GLU A 440 -12.30 -16.38 32.31
C GLU A 440 -13.22 -16.33 33.53
N GLU A 441 -12.66 -16.26 34.74
CA GLU A 441 -13.44 -16.15 35.98
C GLU A 441 -14.23 -14.84 36.09
N LEU A 442 -13.61 -13.69 35.78
CA LEU A 442 -14.21 -12.36 35.99
C LEU A 442 -15.03 -11.85 34.80
N LYS A 443 -14.77 -12.37 33.59
CA LYS A 443 -15.44 -11.95 32.35
C LYS A 443 -15.86 -13.18 31.52
N PRO A 444 -16.64 -14.11 32.09
CA PRO A 444 -17.01 -15.35 31.42
C PRO A 444 -17.71 -15.07 30.08
N GLY A 445 -17.38 -15.89 29.07
CA GLY A 445 -17.92 -15.75 27.71
C GLY A 445 -17.28 -14.63 26.87
N ARG A 446 -16.39 -13.81 27.44
CA ARG A 446 -15.56 -12.88 26.65
C ARG A 446 -14.27 -13.57 26.21
N ARG A 447 -14.13 -13.79 24.90
CA ARG A 447 -12.92 -14.39 24.29
C ARG A 447 -11.74 -13.41 24.34
N LEU A 448 -11.03 -13.36 25.47
CA LEU A 448 -9.91 -12.44 25.74
C LEU A 448 -8.59 -13.20 25.81
N ASN A 449 -8.11 -13.66 24.66
CA ASN A 449 -6.84 -14.40 24.54
C ASN A 449 -5.63 -13.47 24.44
N THR A 450 -4.43 -13.99 24.72
CA THR A 450 -3.17 -13.27 24.53
C THR A 450 -3.00 -12.85 23.07
N ASN A 451 -2.61 -11.61 22.84
CA ASN A 451 -2.34 -11.07 21.50
C ASN A 451 -0.82 -10.92 21.25
N VAL A 452 -0.45 -10.68 19.99
CA VAL A 452 0.96 -10.52 19.56
C VAL A 452 1.79 -9.53 20.40
N GLU A 453 1.16 -8.49 20.97
CA GLU A 453 1.84 -7.39 21.66
C GLU A 453 2.48 -7.86 22.99
N PHE A 454 1.89 -8.87 23.64
CA PHE A 454 2.36 -9.36 24.94
C PHE A 454 3.77 -9.96 24.83
N TYR A 455 3.95 -10.96 23.98
CA TYR A 455 5.26 -11.58 23.77
C TYR A 455 6.19 -10.80 22.85
N ALA A 456 5.68 -9.88 22.03
CA ALA A 456 6.52 -8.97 21.25
C ALA A 456 7.46 -8.14 22.14
N GLY A 457 6.94 -7.57 23.22
CA GLY A 457 7.74 -6.81 24.18
C GLY A 457 8.82 -7.68 24.85
N VAL A 458 8.46 -8.92 25.23
CA VAL A 458 9.38 -9.88 25.85
C VAL A 458 10.52 -10.25 24.90
N VAL A 459 10.20 -10.65 23.66
CA VAL A 459 11.21 -11.03 22.65
C VAL A 459 12.15 -9.85 22.36
N MET A 460 11.61 -8.66 22.10
CA MET A 460 12.43 -7.47 21.81
C MET A 460 13.34 -7.10 22.98
N ASN A 461 12.84 -7.14 24.22
CA ASN A 461 13.65 -6.84 25.40
C ASN A 461 14.77 -7.88 25.61
N SER A 462 14.46 -9.17 25.44
CA SER A 462 15.43 -10.27 25.59
C SER A 462 16.57 -10.23 24.56
N VAL A 463 16.36 -9.63 23.39
CA VAL A 463 17.41 -9.45 22.36
C VAL A 463 18.09 -8.08 22.40
N GLY A 464 17.83 -7.29 23.44
CA GLY A 464 18.51 -6.02 23.71
C GLY A 464 17.91 -4.80 23.01
N VAL A 465 16.70 -4.89 22.44
CA VAL A 465 16.01 -3.70 21.91
C VAL A 465 15.46 -2.90 23.10
N PRO A 466 15.82 -1.61 23.25
CA PRO A 466 15.29 -0.80 24.35
C PRO A 466 13.82 -0.46 24.12
N ARG A 467 13.07 -0.25 25.21
CA ARG A 467 11.61 -0.06 25.16
C ARG A 467 11.14 1.12 24.30
N ASN A 468 11.90 2.21 24.29
CA ASN A 468 11.61 3.37 23.44
C ASN A 468 11.81 3.08 21.94
N MET A 469 12.40 1.93 21.58
CA MET A 469 12.63 1.45 20.22
C MET A 469 11.64 0.37 19.78
N PHE A 470 10.69 -0.08 20.61
CA PHE A 470 9.72 -1.10 20.21
C PHE A 470 8.85 -0.67 19.03
N THR A 471 8.12 0.44 19.17
CA THR A 471 7.31 0.97 18.05
C THR A 471 8.15 1.41 16.85
N PRO A 472 9.33 2.05 17.01
CA PRO A 472 10.24 2.29 15.90
C PRO A 472 10.74 1.02 15.17
N THR A 473 11.02 -0.07 15.90
CA THR A 473 11.39 -1.37 15.32
C THR A 473 10.22 -1.94 14.52
N PHE A 474 9.01 -1.85 15.07
CA PHE A 474 7.79 -2.20 14.37
C PHE A 474 7.60 -1.34 13.09
N ALA A 475 7.89 -0.04 13.14
CA ALA A 475 7.82 0.82 11.97
C ALA A 475 8.77 0.35 10.85
N CYS A 476 9.95 -0.20 11.20
CA CYS A 476 10.90 -0.73 10.22
C CYS A 476 10.36 -1.95 9.48
N SER A 477 9.80 -2.95 10.17
CA SER A 477 9.15 -4.09 9.50
C SER A 477 7.93 -3.64 8.70
N ARG A 478 7.07 -2.81 9.30
CA ARG A 478 5.83 -2.35 8.67
C ARG A 478 6.04 -1.46 7.46
N THR A 479 7.20 -0.82 7.34
CA THR A 479 7.57 -0.07 6.12
C THR A 479 7.53 -0.96 4.89
N VAL A 480 7.91 -2.24 5.00
CA VAL A 480 7.80 -3.18 3.87
C VAL A 480 6.34 -3.34 3.43
N GLY A 481 5.42 -3.64 4.36
CA GLY A 481 3.99 -3.73 4.06
C GLY A 481 3.40 -2.42 3.51
N TRP A 482 3.78 -1.27 4.08
CA TRP A 482 3.38 0.03 3.56
C TRP A 482 3.82 0.23 2.11
N THR A 483 5.08 -0.06 1.79
CA THR A 483 5.60 0.09 0.43
C THR A 483 4.94 -0.86 -0.57
N ALA A 484 4.59 -2.08 -0.17
CA ALA A 484 3.81 -3.00 -1.00
C ALA A 484 2.40 -2.46 -1.27
N ALA A 485 1.72 -1.92 -0.24
CA ALA A 485 0.39 -1.32 -0.38
C ALA A 485 0.41 -0.03 -1.21
N ILE A 486 1.47 0.78 -1.11
CA ILE A 486 1.65 1.99 -1.92
C ILE A 486 1.84 1.61 -3.39
N ALA A 487 2.71 0.64 -3.68
CA ALA A 487 2.90 0.15 -5.05
C ALA A 487 1.60 -0.44 -5.64
N GLU A 488 0.82 -1.19 -4.86
CA GLU A 488 -0.47 -1.72 -5.29
C GLU A 488 -1.50 -0.61 -5.54
N GLN A 489 -1.59 0.39 -4.65
CA GLN A 489 -2.49 1.53 -4.82
C GLN A 489 -2.11 2.37 -6.05
N ALA A 490 -0.82 2.61 -6.29
CA ALA A 490 -0.36 3.36 -7.46
C ALA A 490 -0.67 2.64 -8.78
N ALA A 491 -0.51 1.31 -8.82
CA ALA A 491 -0.75 0.51 -10.03
C ALA A 491 -2.23 0.44 -10.45
N ASN A 492 -3.16 0.57 -9.51
CA ASN A 492 -4.61 0.58 -9.76
C ASN A 492 -5.29 1.74 -9.03
N ASN A 493 -4.87 2.96 -9.36
CA ASN A 493 -5.21 4.12 -8.55
C ASN A 493 -6.62 4.67 -8.77
N ARG A 494 -7.30 5.01 -7.67
CA ARG A 494 -8.52 5.84 -7.63
C ARG A 494 -8.50 6.71 -6.38
N LEU A 495 -8.85 7.99 -6.53
CA LEU A 495 -8.88 8.95 -5.43
C LEU A 495 -9.82 8.49 -4.31
N ILE A 496 -9.30 8.40 -3.08
CA ILE A 496 -10.09 8.09 -1.88
C ILE A 496 -10.60 9.41 -1.31
N ARG A 497 -11.88 9.72 -1.57
CA ARG A 497 -12.53 10.96 -1.14
C ARG A 497 -13.98 10.69 -0.69
N PRO A 498 -14.20 10.25 0.56
CA PRO A 498 -15.54 10.00 1.07
C PRO A 498 -16.32 11.31 1.29
N SER A 499 -17.65 11.22 1.27
CA SER A 499 -18.54 12.28 1.74
C SER A 499 -18.79 12.16 3.25
N ALA A 500 -19.31 13.23 3.86
CA ALA A 500 -19.76 13.23 5.25
C ALA A 500 -21.22 13.69 5.34
N LEU A 501 -21.96 13.16 6.32
CA LEU A 501 -23.28 13.68 6.67
C LEU A 501 -23.12 14.96 7.50
N TYR A 502 -23.57 16.09 6.95
CA TYR A 502 -23.57 17.35 7.69
C TYR A 502 -24.71 17.37 8.73
N VAL A 503 -24.34 17.43 10.00
CA VAL A 503 -25.27 17.49 11.15
C VAL A 503 -25.20 18.82 11.91
N GLY A 504 -24.61 19.85 11.28
CA GLY A 504 -24.59 21.21 11.80
C GLY A 504 -25.91 21.93 11.55
N PRO A 505 -26.02 23.22 11.92
CA PRO A 505 -27.23 24.00 11.69
C PRO A 505 -27.58 24.09 10.19
N ALA A 506 -28.88 24.07 9.87
CA ALA A 506 -29.37 24.06 8.51
C ALA A 506 -28.81 25.25 7.68
N PRO A 507 -28.24 24.99 6.49
CA PRO A 507 -27.77 26.04 5.59
C PRO A 507 -28.91 26.60 4.73
N PRO A 508 -28.79 27.86 4.25
CA PRO A 508 -27.79 28.85 4.68
C PRO A 508 -28.15 29.49 6.03
N ARG A 509 -27.15 29.84 6.84
CA ARG A 509 -27.34 30.75 7.98
C ARG A 509 -27.06 32.19 7.53
N PRO A 510 -27.86 33.19 7.95
CA PRO A 510 -27.52 34.58 7.69
C PRO A 510 -26.22 34.97 8.42
N LEU A 511 -25.44 35.88 7.83
CA LEU A 511 -24.34 36.53 8.54
C LEU A 511 -24.90 37.40 9.67
N PRO A 512 -24.26 37.45 10.86
CA PRO A 512 -24.66 38.36 11.92
C PRO A 512 -24.56 39.84 11.49
N GLU A 513 -25.40 40.70 12.05
CA GLU A 513 -25.31 42.15 11.85
C GLU A 513 -23.89 42.67 12.20
N GLY A 514 -23.35 43.56 11.35
CA GLY A 514 -21.98 44.08 11.47
C GLY A 514 -20.89 43.26 10.78
N TYR A 515 -21.19 42.04 10.29
CA TYR A 515 -20.26 41.24 9.48
C TYR A 515 -20.50 41.45 7.98
N GLY A 516 -19.75 42.40 7.41
CA GLY A 516 -19.72 42.74 5.99
C GLY A 516 -18.70 43.86 5.78
N ALA A 517 -17.42 43.50 5.69
CA ALA A 517 -16.37 44.51 5.57
C ALA A 517 -16.52 45.28 4.26
N VAL A 518 -16.69 46.59 4.41
CA VAL A 518 -16.42 47.59 3.38
C VAL A 518 -14.98 47.40 2.93
N PHE A 519 -14.74 46.75 1.79
CA PHE A 519 -13.44 46.77 1.13
C PHE A 519 -13.18 48.19 0.59
N ARG A 520 -12.74 49.10 1.46
CA ARG A 520 -12.16 50.38 1.01
C ARG A 520 -10.78 50.09 0.44
N TYR A 521 -10.69 49.94 -0.88
CA TYR A 521 -9.41 50.09 -1.56
C TYR A 521 -8.88 51.50 -1.26
N GLY A 522 -7.77 51.57 -0.52
CA GLY A 522 -7.09 52.82 -0.19
C GLY A 522 -6.33 53.37 -1.40
N ALA A 523 -6.62 54.63 -1.71
CA ALA A 523 -5.72 55.64 -2.28
C ALA A 523 -4.84 55.30 -3.50
N ALA A 524 -5.27 55.77 -4.68
CA ALA A 524 -4.34 56.22 -5.72
C ALA A 524 -4.78 57.60 -6.27
N THR A 525 -3.96 58.59 -5.93
CA THR A 525 -3.62 59.77 -6.74
C THR A 525 -4.65 60.89 -6.91
N ARG A 526 -4.52 61.91 -6.04
CA ARG A 526 -4.85 63.30 -6.36
C ARG A 526 -3.99 63.75 -7.57
N LEU A 527 -4.59 63.83 -8.75
CA LEU A 527 -4.09 64.75 -9.78
C LEU A 527 -4.76 66.11 -9.55
N ARG A 528 -3.98 67.03 -8.97
CA ARG A 528 -4.25 68.46 -9.03
C ARG A 528 -4.35 68.85 -10.51
N ARG A 529 -5.50 69.36 -10.95
CA ARG A 529 -5.53 70.26 -12.11
C ARG A 529 -5.09 71.64 -11.61
N ALA A 530 -4.06 72.17 -12.24
CA ALA A 530 -3.67 73.56 -12.12
C ALA A 530 -4.78 74.47 -12.65
N ALA A 531 -5.05 75.54 -11.90
CA ALA A 531 -5.29 76.88 -12.38
C ALA A 531 -4.61 77.82 -11.38
#